data_AF-A0A924KX72-F1
#
_entry.id   AF-A0A924KX72-F1
#
_cell.length_a   1.000
_cell.length_b   1.000
_cell.length_c   1.000
_cell.angle_alpha   90.00
_cell.angle_beta   90.00
_cell.angle_gamma   90.00
#
_symmetry.space_group_name_H-M   'P 1'
#
loop_
_entity.id
_entity.type
_entity.pdbx_description
1 polymer ?
#
loop_
_entity_poly.entity_id
_entity_poly.type
_entity_poly.pdbx_seq_one_letter_code
_entity_poly.pdbx_strand_id
1 'polypeptide(L)'
;ARREQLGKVNFSLDAGERSGKLVAELIDVSKSYGTKQVIKHFGCIVQRGDRVGLVGPNGVGKSTLLKLILGDIDADAGQIKRGTQLQIAYFDQFREALDDESTLGDVISPGSEFVELPMGNKTVRKHVISYLGDFLFPPQRARAKVKSLSGGERNRLLLARLFSRPANLLVLDEPTNDLDMETLELLETLLQDYSGTVLLVSHDRTFLNNVVTQVFAFEGNGHVQAYAGGYDDWLQQRPNASKSEGTGAAAPSKRDTPAVVISQKVATRTKMSYKEVRELENLPAKIAALEKEQAALQVQLSDPAFYSKSPQLVTPLGARVNEIGVELESILARWEVLEAKKAEAGN
;
A
#
# COMPACT_ATOMS: atom_id res chain seq x y z
N ALA A 1 -54.79 -13.96 -1.60
CA ALA A 1 -53.47 -14.13 -2.23
C ALA A 1 -53.19 -12.96 -3.19
N ARG A 2 -52.63 -11.83 -2.68
CA ARG A 2 -52.20 -10.70 -3.51
C ARG A 2 -51.24 -9.76 -2.75
N ARG A 3 -50.29 -10.32 -1.99
CA ARG A 3 -49.31 -9.54 -1.22
C ARG A 3 -47.86 -10.02 -1.30
N GLU A 4 -47.56 -11.08 -2.07
CA GLU A 4 -46.19 -11.66 -2.13
C GLU A 4 -45.39 -11.34 -3.41
N GLN A 5 -45.93 -10.58 -4.36
CA GLN A 5 -45.28 -10.40 -5.67
C GLN A 5 -44.56 -9.07 -5.89
N LEU A 6 -44.47 -8.19 -4.88
CA LEU A 6 -43.81 -6.88 -5.02
C LEU A 6 -42.38 -6.81 -4.43
N GLY A 7 -41.90 -7.89 -3.79
CA GLY A 7 -40.57 -7.92 -3.16
C GLY A 7 -39.44 -8.50 -4.01
N LYS A 8 -39.73 -9.15 -5.14
CA LYS A 8 -38.71 -9.89 -5.92
C LYS A 8 -38.05 -9.09 -7.06
N VAL A 9 -38.58 -7.93 -7.44
CA VAL A 9 -38.16 -7.24 -8.69
C VAL A 9 -37.03 -6.22 -8.47
N ASN A 10 -36.81 -5.73 -7.25
CA ASN A 10 -35.73 -4.77 -6.97
C ASN A 10 -34.36 -5.41 -6.65
N PHE A 11 -34.31 -6.69 -6.25
CA PHE A 11 -33.03 -7.36 -5.93
C PHE A 11 -32.28 -7.86 -7.18
N SER A 12 -33.01 -8.19 -8.25
CA SER A 12 -32.43 -8.69 -9.50
C SER A 12 -31.80 -7.61 -10.38
N LEU A 13 -32.30 -6.37 -10.30
CA LEU A 13 -31.72 -5.21 -10.99
C LEU A 13 -30.41 -4.76 -10.31
N ASP A 14 -30.40 -4.74 -8.98
CA ASP A 14 -29.23 -4.37 -8.16
C ASP A 14 -28.11 -5.43 -8.28
N ALA A 15 -28.44 -6.72 -8.34
CA ALA A 15 -27.46 -7.79 -8.57
C ALA A 15 -26.82 -7.74 -9.97
N GLY A 16 -27.57 -7.35 -11.01
CA GLY A 16 -27.07 -7.20 -12.37
C GLY A 16 -26.12 -6.02 -12.54
N GLU A 17 -26.48 -4.86 -11.97
CA GLU A 17 -25.59 -3.68 -11.94
C GLU A 17 -24.35 -3.91 -11.06
N ARG A 18 -24.52 -4.59 -9.91
CA ARG A 18 -23.39 -5.00 -9.06
C ARG A 18 -22.47 -5.97 -9.79
N SER A 19 -22.98 -6.91 -10.56
CA SER A 19 -22.14 -7.91 -11.26
C SER A 19 -21.21 -7.28 -12.30
N GLY A 20 -21.61 -6.18 -12.95
CA GLY A 20 -20.75 -5.47 -13.91
C GLY A 20 -19.69 -4.60 -13.25
N LYS A 21 -19.95 -4.15 -12.01
CA LYS A 21 -19.02 -3.36 -11.20
C LYS A 21 -18.22 -4.19 -10.19
N LEU A 22 -18.54 -5.46 -10.00
CA LEU A 22 -17.87 -6.31 -9.02
C LEU A 22 -16.46 -6.66 -9.48
N VAL A 23 -15.49 -6.53 -8.57
CA VAL A 23 -14.13 -7.07 -8.74
C VAL A 23 -13.98 -8.33 -7.90
N ALA A 24 -14.33 -8.27 -6.62
CA ALA A 24 -14.39 -9.44 -5.75
C ALA A 24 -15.39 -9.23 -4.61
N GLU A 25 -16.10 -10.27 -4.22
CA GLU A 25 -16.93 -10.35 -3.01
C GLU A 25 -16.45 -11.55 -2.20
N LEU A 26 -16.00 -11.28 -0.98
CA LEU A 26 -15.55 -12.27 -0.01
C LEU A 26 -16.62 -12.40 1.06
N ILE A 27 -17.06 -13.64 1.32
CA ILE A 27 -18.09 -13.96 2.31
C ILE A 27 -17.51 -15.00 3.26
N ASP A 28 -17.26 -14.58 4.50
CA ASP A 28 -16.79 -15.44 5.60
C ASP A 28 -15.52 -16.24 5.27
N VAL A 29 -14.59 -15.62 4.53
CA VAL A 29 -13.40 -16.26 3.99
C VAL A 29 -12.38 -16.53 5.08
N SER A 30 -11.89 -17.76 5.13
CA SER A 30 -10.78 -18.16 6.01
C SER A 30 -9.68 -18.86 5.24
N LYS A 31 -8.42 -18.62 5.65
CA LYS A 31 -7.23 -19.27 5.08
C LYS A 31 -6.19 -19.56 6.15
N SER A 32 -5.63 -20.77 6.09
CA SER A 32 -4.61 -21.28 7.00
C SER A 32 -3.43 -21.85 6.23
N TYR A 33 -2.24 -21.76 6.82
CA TYR A 33 -1.05 -22.49 6.39
C TYR A 33 -0.53 -23.30 7.57
N GLY A 34 -0.66 -24.62 7.50
CA GLY A 34 -0.37 -25.50 8.63
C GLY A 34 -1.26 -25.16 9.84
N THR A 35 -0.64 -24.84 10.97
CA THR A 35 -1.34 -24.44 12.20
C THR A 35 -1.60 -22.94 12.30
N LYS A 36 -1.01 -22.12 11.41
CA LYS A 36 -1.15 -20.67 11.42
C LYS A 36 -2.36 -20.26 10.57
N GLN A 37 -3.41 -19.77 11.24
CA GLN A 37 -4.54 -19.16 10.55
C GLN A 37 -4.18 -17.72 10.16
N VAL A 38 -4.14 -17.47 8.85
CA VAL A 38 -3.68 -16.20 8.26
C VAL A 38 -4.85 -15.24 8.04
N ILE A 39 -6.05 -15.77 7.75
CA ILE A 39 -7.28 -14.99 7.59
C ILE A 39 -8.42 -15.76 8.28
N LYS A 40 -9.22 -15.06 9.09
CA LYS A 40 -10.38 -15.60 9.81
C LYS A 40 -11.64 -14.83 9.46
N HIS A 41 -12.66 -15.52 8.96
CA HIS A 41 -14.02 -15.00 8.80
C HIS A 41 -14.09 -13.62 8.13
N PHE A 42 -13.24 -13.39 7.13
CA PHE A 42 -13.13 -12.09 6.48
C PHE A 42 -14.21 -11.91 5.42
N GLY A 43 -14.90 -10.78 5.46
CA GLY A 43 -15.91 -10.41 4.48
C GLY A 43 -15.72 -8.99 3.98
N CYS A 44 -15.74 -8.81 2.65
CA CYS A 44 -15.69 -7.51 2.01
C CYS A 44 -16.23 -7.57 0.58
N ILE A 45 -16.54 -6.41 0.01
CA ILE A 45 -16.88 -6.25 -1.41
C ILE A 45 -15.92 -5.22 -1.98
N VAL A 46 -15.22 -5.59 -3.05
CA VAL A 46 -14.36 -4.72 -3.86
C VAL A 46 -15.05 -4.48 -5.18
N GLN A 47 -15.26 -3.22 -5.52
CA GLN A 47 -15.91 -2.76 -6.74
C GLN A 47 -14.90 -2.08 -7.69
N ARG A 48 -15.30 -1.94 -8.95
CA ARG A 48 -14.52 -1.25 -9.98
C ARG A 48 -14.35 0.21 -9.61
N GLY A 49 -13.11 0.69 -9.62
CA GLY A 49 -12.75 2.04 -9.21
C GLY A 49 -12.34 2.15 -7.74
N ASP A 50 -12.49 1.08 -6.96
CA ASP A 50 -12.00 1.07 -5.58
C ASP A 50 -10.47 1.11 -5.55
N ARG A 51 -9.92 1.86 -4.59
CA ARG A 51 -8.48 1.90 -4.30
C ARG A 51 -8.28 1.35 -2.90
N VAL A 52 -7.80 0.12 -2.81
CA VAL A 52 -7.72 -0.66 -1.58
C VAL A 52 -6.28 -0.72 -1.10
N GLY A 53 -6.01 -0.14 0.07
CA GLY A 53 -4.74 -0.31 0.78
C GLY A 53 -4.73 -1.56 1.64
N LEU A 54 -3.67 -2.36 1.64
CA LEU A 54 -3.46 -3.48 2.55
C LEU A 54 -2.37 -3.11 3.55
N VAL A 55 -2.73 -3.02 4.82
CA VAL A 55 -1.84 -2.54 5.88
C VAL A 55 -1.62 -3.61 6.94
N GLY A 56 -0.37 -3.82 7.33
CA GLY A 56 0.00 -4.73 8.40
C GLY A 56 1.44 -5.24 8.32
N PRO A 57 1.93 -5.90 9.38
CA PRO A 57 3.31 -6.39 9.45
C PRO A 57 3.67 -7.36 8.32
N ASN A 58 4.96 -7.46 7.98
CA ASN A 58 5.41 -8.43 7.01
C ASN A 58 5.12 -9.87 7.47
N GLY A 59 4.69 -10.73 6.55
CA GLY A 59 4.32 -12.12 6.86
C GLY A 59 3.00 -12.30 7.61
N VAL A 60 2.18 -11.24 7.74
CA VAL A 60 0.85 -11.33 8.36
C VAL A 60 -0.22 -11.94 7.44
N GLY A 61 -0.02 -11.87 6.11
CA GLY A 61 -0.97 -12.42 5.13
C GLY A 61 -1.41 -11.49 4.00
N LYS A 62 -0.83 -10.30 3.84
CA LYS A 62 -1.19 -9.32 2.79
C LYS A 62 -1.19 -9.94 1.38
N SER A 63 -0.06 -10.53 0.98
CA SER A 63 0.05 -11.21 -0.32
C SER A 63 -0.84 -12.46 -0.42
N THR A 64 -1.18 -13.11 0.69
CA THR A 64 -2.16 -14.21 0.71
C THR A 64 -3.56 -13.71 0.37
N LEU A 65 -3.99 -12.59 0.97
CA LEU A 65 -5.28 -11.97 0.67
C LEU A 65 -5.36 -11.51 -0.80
N LEU A 66 -4.29 -10.93 -1.34
CA LEU A 66 -4.20 -10.61 -2.76
C LEU A 66 -4.42 -11.85 -3.63
N LYS A 67 -3.68 -12.93 -3.39
CA LYS A 67 -3.80 -14.18 -4.16
C LYS A 67 -5.22 -14.78 -4.07
N LEU A 68 -5.89 -14.66 -2.92
CA LEU A 68 -7.30 -15.09 -2.77
C LEU A 68 -8.25 -14.24 -3.63
N ILE A 69 -8.10 -12.91 -3.60
CA ILE A 69 -8.91 -11.99 -4.40
C ILE A 69 -8.72 -12.28 -5.89
N LEU A 70 -7.47 -12.46 -6.32
CA LEU A 70 -7.08 -12.63 -7.72
C LEU A 70 -7.40 -14.03 -8.25
N GLY A 71 -7.55 -15.02 -7.37
CA GLY A 71 -7.92 -16.40 -7.73
C GLY A 71 -6.75 -17.35 -7.93
N ASP A 72 -5.55 -16.95 -7.53
CA ASP A 72 -4.35 -17.79 -7.59
C ASP A 72 -4.37 -18.90 -6.53
N ILE A 73 -5.11 -18.69 -5.43
CA ILE A 73 -5.33 -19.67 -4.37
C ILE A 73 -6.80 -19.70 -3.95
N ASP A 74 -7.25 -20.86 -3.47
CA ASP A 74 -8.59 -21.05 -2.90
C ASP A 74 -8.62 -20.81 -1.39
N ALA A 75 -9.78 -20.38 -0.91
CA ALA A 75 -10.09 -20.30 0.51
C ALA A 75 -10.29 -21.69 1.10
N ASP A 76 -9.96 -21.86 2.38
CA ASP A 76 -10.23 -23.13 3.08
C ASP A 76 -11.68 -23.20 3.57
N ALA A 77 -12.28 -22.04 3.86
CA ALA A 77 -13.69 -21.88 4.19
C ALA A 77 -14.21 -20.53 3.69
N GLY A 78 -15.53 -20.41 3.55
CA GLY A 78 -16.20 -19.22 3.00
C GLY A 78 -16.37 -19.30 1.48
N GLN A 79 -16.80 -18.18 0.88
CA GLN A 79 -17.02 -18.06 -0.57
C GLN A 79 -16.36 -16.80 -1.12
N ILE A 80 -15.73 -16.92 -2.29
CA ILE A 80 -15.18 -15.80 -3.04
C ILE A 80 -15.88 -15.76 -4.40
N LYS A 81 -16.63 -14.68 -4.67
CA LYS A 81 -17.16 -14.39 -6.01
C LYS A 81 -16.26 -13.36 -6.67
N ARG A 82 -15.80 -13.64 -7.88
CA ARG A 82 -14.92 -12.76 -8.63
C ARG A 82 -15.67 -12.10 -9.77
N GLY A 83 -15.29 -10.87 -10.08
CA GLY A 83 -15.74 -10.14 -11.25
C GLY A 83 -15.37 -10.86 -12.55
N THR A 84 -16.10 -10.57 -13.62
CA THR A 84 -15.76 -11.06 -14.95
C THR A 84 -14.89 -10.04 -15.70
N GLN A 85 -14.11 -10.53 -16.68
CA GLN A 85 -13.27 -9.71 -17.57
C GLN A 85 -12.25 -8.83 -16.83
N LEU A 86 -11.63 -9.37 -15.77
CA LEU A 86 -10.52 -8.70 -15.09
C LEU A 86 -9.25 -8.79 -15.96
N GLN A 87 -8.68 -7.63 -16.27
CA GLN A 87 -7.38 -7.46 -16.90
C GLN A 87 -6.43 -6.98 -15.80
N ILE A 88 -5.71 -7.94 -15.22
CA ILE A 88 -4.87 -7.75 -14.05
C ILE A 88 -3.47 -7.37 -14.51
N ALA A 89 -2.93 -6.28 -13.97
CA ALA A 89 -1.53 -5.92 -14.13
C ALA A 89 -0.86 -5.87 -12.75
N TYR A 90 0.24 -6.61 -12.60
CA TYR A 90 1.08 -6.56 -11.40
C TYR A 90 2.26 -5.65 -11.67
N PHE A 91 2.53 -4.68 -10.80
CA PHE A 91 3.68 -3.79 -10.96
C PHE A 91 5.02 -4.54 -10.88
N ASP A 92 5.13 -5.51 -9.96
CA ASP A 92 6.36 -6.28 -9.75
C ASP A 92 6.76 -7.11 -10.99
N GLN A 93 5.80 -7.57 -11.79
CA GLN A 93 6.08 -8.30 -13.04
C GLN A 93 6.80 -7.44 -14.09
N PHE A 94 6.71 -6.11 -14.02
CA PHE A 94 7.42 -5.22 -14.95
C PHE A 94 8.87 -4.97 -14.54
N ARG A 95 9.30 -5.41 -13.35
CA ARG A 95 10.72 -5.42 -12.99
C ARG A 95 11.52 -6.41 -13.83
N GLU A 96 10.86 -7.29 -14.58
CA GLU A 96 11.50 -8.07 -15.64
C GLU A 96 12.31 -7.16 -16.57
N ALA A 97 13.52 -7.61 -16.91
CA ALA A 97 14.52 -6.78 -17.58
C ALA A 97 13.93 -6.16 -18.87
N LEU A 98 13.79 -4.83 -18.87
CA LEU A 98 13.69 -4.07 -20.10
C LEU A 98 14.87 -4.44 -21.01
N ASP A 99 14.58 -4.62 -22.30
CA ASP A 99 15.63 -4.83 -23.29
C ASP A 99 16.47 -3.55 -23.38
N ASP A 100 17.73 -3.67 -22.95
CA ASP A 100 18.69 -2.57 -22.86
C ASP A 100 19.02 -1.94 -24.22
N GLU A 101 18.82 -2.68 -25.32
CA GLU A 101 19.07 -2.22 -26.69
C GLU A 101 17.85 -1.58 -27.36
N SER A 102 16.65 -1.80 -26.82
CA SER A 102 15.41 -1.19 -27.30
C SER A 102 15.38 0.32 -27.02
N THR A 103 14.67 1.08 -27.87
CA THR A 103 14.43 2.50 -27.62
C THR A 103 13.29 2.69 -26.62
N LEU A 104 13.27 3.84 -25.93
CA LEU A 104 12.19 4.17 -25.00
C LEU A 104 10.82 4.13 -25.67
N GLY A 105 10.73 4.64 -26.91
CA GLY A 105 9.47 4.60 -27.66
C GLY A 105 9.01 3.18 -27.97
N ASP A 106 9.93 2.31 -28.39
CA ASP A 106 9.63 0.92 -28.71
C ASP A 106 9.20 0.10 -27.49
N VAL A 107 9.74 0.41 -26.31
CA VAL A 107 9.34 -0.24 -25.04
C VAL A 107 7.86 -0.01 -24.73
N ILE A 108 7.36 1.18 -25.05
CA ILE A 108 5.96 1.57 -24.78
C ILE A 108 5.02 1.10 -25.89
N SER A 109 5.41 1.32 -27.15
CA SER A 109 4.59 0.98 -28.32
C SER A 109 5.45 0.33 -29.40
N PRO A 110 5.67 -0.99 -29.32
CA PRO A 110 6.49 -1.70 -30.29
C PRO A 110 5.95 -1.54 -31.71
N GLY A 111 6.71 -0.89 -32.59
CA GLY A 111 6.35 -0.71 -34.00
C GLY A 111 5.25 0.32 -34.28
N SER A 112 4.91 1.19 -33.33
CA SER A 112 3.95 2.28 -33.53
C SER A 112 4.40 3.58 -32.86
N GLU A 113 4.17 4.71 -33.51
CA GLU A 113 4.44 6.04 -32.95
C GLU A 113 3.33 6.53 -32.02
N PHE A 114 2.29 5.72 -31.82
CA PHE A 114 1.13 6.05 -31.00
C PHE A 114 0.87 4.98 -29.94
N VAL A 115 0.44 5.44 -28.77
CA VAL A 115 -0.05 4.62 -27.66
C VAL A 115 -1.56 4.77 -27.60
N GLU A 116 -2.24 3.64 -27.43
CA GLU A 116 -3.68 3.58 -27.20
C GLU A 116 -3.95 3.42 -25.72
N LEU A 117 -4.39 4.50 -25.08
CA LEU A 117 -4.62 4.54 -23.64
C LEU A 117 -6.09 4.24 -23.34
N PRO A 118 -6.38 3.26 -22.47
CA PRO A 118 -7.74 3.02 -22.00
C PRO A 118 -8.17 4.18 -21.07
N MET A 119 -9.28 4.84 -21.37
CA MET A 119 -9.84 5.92 -20.56
C MET A 119 -11.35 5.68 -20.36
N GLY A 120 -11.68 4.87 -19.35
CA GLY A 120 -13.03 4.36 -19.13
C GLY A 120 -13.51 3.49 -20.30
N ASN A 121 -14.61 3.89 -20.96
CA ASN A 121 -15.17 3.17 -22.11
C ASN A 121 -14.61 3.63 -23.46
N LYS A 122 -13.59 4.48 -23.48
CA LYS A 122 -12.99 5.03 -24.72
C LYS A 122 -11.49 4.75 -24.75
N THR A 123 -10.95 4.65 -25.96
CA THR A 123 -9.51 4.58 -26.19
C THR A 123 -9.03 5.94 -26.68
N VAL A 124 -8.06 6.52 -26.00
CA VAL A 124 -7.42 7.78 -26.42
C VAL A 124 -6.11 7.45 -27.09
N ARG A 125 -5.96 7.88 -28.34
CA ARG A 125 -4.71 7.72 -29.09
C ARG A 125 -3.80 8.92 -28.82
N LYS A 126 -2.63 8.68 -28.23
CA LYS A 126 -1.63 9.71 -27.92
C LYS A 126 -0.30 9.37 -28.60
N HIS A 127 0.43 10.38 -29.06
CA HIS A 127 1.75 10.16 -29.64
C HIS A 127 2.76 9.73 -28.56
N VAL A 128 3.64 8.77 -28.86
CA VAL A 128 4.58 8.17 -27.91
C VAL A 128 5.47 9.22 -27.24
N ILE A 129 5.97 10.20 -27.99
CA ILE A 129 6.81 11.28 -27.43
C ILE A 129 6.03 12.11 -26.40
N SER A 130 4.77 12.44 -26.71
CA SER A 130 3.92 13.21 -25.79
C SER A 130 3.55 12.40 -24.56
N TYR A 131 3.33 11.09 -24.73
CA TYR A 131 3.06 10.18 -23.61
C TYR A 131 4.27 10.05 -22.69
N LEU A 132 5.46 9.82 -23.25
CA LEU A 132 6.71 9.80 -22.48
C LEU A 132 6.97 11.13 -21.75
N GLY A 133 6.51 12.25 -22.32
CA GLY A 133 6.53 13.55 -21.65
C GLY A 133 5.72 13.60 -20.34
N ASP A 134 4.59 12.89 -20.26
CA ASP A 134 3.80 12.77 -19.01
C ASP A 134 4.59 12.04 -17.91
N PHE A 135 5.54 11.19 -18.31
CA PHE A 135 6.45 10.47 -17.43
C PHE A 135 7.80 11.19 -17.28
N LEU A 136 7.82 12.50 -17.56
CA LEU A 136 8.96 13.39 -17.35
C LEU A 136 10.17 13.07 -18.25
N PHE A 137 9.96 12.40 -19.39
CA PHE A 137 11.02 12.23 -20.39
C PHE A 137 11.02 13.39 -21.39
N PRO A 138 12.15 14.09 -21.56
CA PRO A 138 12.31 15.07 -22.63
C PRO A 138 12.08 14.44 -24.02
N PRO A 139 11.54 15.18 -25.01
CA PRO A 139 11.25 14.64 -26.33
C PRO A 139 12.44 13.97 -27.03
N GLN A 140 13.66 14.45 -26.78
CA GLN A 140 14.87 13.88 -27.38
C GLN A 140 15.21 12.48 -26.82
N ARG A 141 14.78 12.18 -25.58
CA ARG A 141 15.02 10.89 -24.92
C ARG A 141 14.18 9.75 -25.51
N ALA A 142 13.09 10.03 -26.22
CA ALA A 142 12.21 8.99 -26.77
C ALA A 142 12.94 8.00 -27.71
N ARG A 143 14.02 8.44 -28.37
CA ARG A 143 14.87 7.61 -29.25
C ARG A 143 16.13 7.06 -28.56
N ALA A 144 16.35 7.41 -27.29
CA ALA A 144 17.48 6.88 -26.53
C ALA A 144 17.26 5.40 -26.22
N LYS A 145 18.35 4.68 -25.97
CA LYS A 145 18.31 3.28 -25.55
C LYS A 145 18.09 3.17 -24.05
N VAL A 146 17.41 2.10 -23.62
CA VAL A 146 17.14 1.83 -22.20
C VAL A 146 18.41 1.78 -21.36
N LYS A 147 19.52 1.23 -21.86
CA LYS A 147 20.81 1.19 -21.14
C LYS A 147 21.39 2.55 -20.74
N SER A 148 20.90 3.64 -21.33
CA SER A 148 21.36 5.00 -21.04
C SER A 148 20.58 5.68 -19.91
N LEU A 149 19.61 4.98 -19.32
CA LEU A 149 18.76 5.49 -18.25
C LEU A 149 19.39 5.30 -16.88
N SER A 150 19.17 6.27 -15.99
CA SER A 150 19.40 6.08 -14.55
C SER A 150 18.39 5.09 -13.95
N GLY A 151 18.62 4.64 -12.70
CA GLY A 151 17.67 3.76 -12.00
C GLY A 151 16.26 4.36 -11.87
N GLY A 152 16.17 5.64 -11.47
CA GLY A 152 14.89 6.36 -11.39
C GLY A 152 14.22 6.55 -12.76
N GLU A 153 15.00 6.92 -13.78
CA GLU A 153 14.48 6.98 -15.17
C GLU A 153 13.99 5.61 -15.65
N ARG A 154 14.66 4.52 -15.31
CA ARG A 154 14.22 3.17 -15.64
C ARG A 154 12.88 2.85 -14.97
N ASN A 155 12.69 3.23 -13.70
CA ASN A 155 11.42 3.05 -12.99
C ASN A 155 10.28 3.89 -13.58
N ARG A 156 10.54 5.14 -13.97
CA ARG A 156 9.54 5.95 -14.70
C ARG A 156 9.13 5.31 -16.02
N LEU A 157 10.08 4.71 -16.74
CA LEU A 157 9.77 3.98 -17.98
C LEU A 157 8.93 2.72 -17.71
N LEU A 158 9.19 2.02 -16.60
CA LEU A 158 8.36 0.88 -16.18
C LEU A 158 6.93 1.31 -15.87
N LEU A 159 6.75 2.43 -15.17
CA LEU A 159 5.43 3.01 -14.94
C LEU A 159 4.74 3.37 -16.26
N ALA A 160 5.45 4.03 -17.18
CA ALA A 160 4.93 4.34 -18.52
C ALA A 160 4.47 3.07 -19.26
N ARG A 161 5.23 1.98 -19.15
CA ARG A 161 4.87 0.70 -19.78
C ARG A 161 3.69 0.01 -19.11
N LEU A 162 3.56 0.14 -17.79
CA LEU A 162 2.44 -0.41 -17.03
C LEU A 162 1.13 0.27 -17.44
N PHE A 163 1.11 1.60 -17.44
CA PHE A 163 -0.08 2.40 -17.74
C PHE A 163 -0.41 2.51 -19.24
N SER A 164 0.49 2.07 -20.13
CA SER A 164 0.20 1.97 -21.57
C SER A 164 -0.62 0.73 -21.93
N ARG A 165 -0.69 -0.27 -21.05
CA ARG A 165 -1.42 -1.52 -21.29
C ARG A 165 -2.86 -1.44 -20.78
N PRO A 166 -3.80 -2.13 -21.44
CA PRO A 166 -5.17 -2.25 -20.95
C PRO A 166 -5.18 -3.11 -19.67
N ALA A 167 -5.30 -2.44 -18.53
CA ALA A 167 -5.56 -3.05 -17.24
C ALA A 167 -6.77 -2.37 -16.60
N ASN A 168 -7.60 -3.14 -15.89
CA ASN A 168 -8.71 -2.62 -15.10
C ASN A 168 -8.61 -2.98 -13.61
N LEU A 169 -7.63 -3.81 -13.25
CA LEU A 169 -7.21 -4.10 -11.89
C LEU A 169 -5.67 -4.01 -11.82
N LEU A 170 -5.18 -3.04 -11.06
CA LEU A 170 -3.76 -2.85 -10.83
C LEU A 170 -3.38 -3.38 -9.44
N VAL A 171 -2.32 -4.17 -9.36
CA VAL A 171 -1.79 -4.73 -8.12
C VAL A 171 -0.37 -4.20 -7.90
N LEU A 172 -0.18 -3.48 -6.80
CA LEU A 172 1.07 -2.84 -6.42
C LEU A 172 1.51 -3.44 -5.08
N ASP A 173 2.58 -4.24 -5.07
CA ASP A 173 3.15 -4.78 -3.83
C ASP A 173 4.45 -4.02 -3.51
N GLU A 174 4.42 -3.20 -2.46
CA GLU A 174 5.50 -2.31 -2.01
C GLU A 174 6.13 -1.46 -3.15
N PRO A 175 5.32 -0.67 -3.88
CA PRO A 175 5.81 0.07 -5.04
C PRO A 175 6.77 1.20 -4.68
N THR A 176 6.80 1.65 -3.42
CA THR A 176 7.54 2.85 -2.98
C THR A 176 9.02 2.61 -2.68
N ASN A 177 9.44 1.35 -2.47
CA ASN A 177 10.78 1.03 -1.95
C ASN A 177 11.95 1.41 -2.88
N ASP A 178 11.72 1.42 -4.19
CA ASP A 178 12.78 1.63 -5.19
C ASP A 178 12.57 2.93 -6.00
N LEU A 179 11.62 3.77 -5.59
CA LEU A 179 11.28 5.01 -6.30
C LEU A 179 11.98 6.20 -5.66
N ASP A 180 12.51 7.09 -6.51
CA ASP A 180 12.87 8.42 -6.07
C ASP A 180 11.60 9.25 -5.79
N MET A 181 11.77 10.37 -5.08
CA MET A 181 10.65 11.24 -4.68
C MET A 181 9.84 11.74 -5.89
N GLU A 182 10.52 12.11 -6.98
CA GLU A 182 9.86 12.59 -8.20
C GLU A 182 9.00 11.49 -8.85
N THR A 183 9.48 10.25 -8.86
CA THR A 183 8.73 9.10 -9.40
C THR A 183 7.59 8.67 -8.47
N LEU A 184 7.76 8.83 -7.16
CA LEU A 184 6.70 8.58 -6.18
C LEU A 184 5.53 9.55 -6.38
N GLU A 185 5.80 10.86 -6.49
CA GLU A 185 4.78 11.89 -6.74
C GLU A 185 4.05 11.66 -8.08
N LEU A 186 4.79 11.26 -9.11
CA LEU A 186 4.22 10.86 -10.40
C LEU A 186 3.30 9.65 -10.24
N LEU A 187 3.73 8.61 -9.52
CA LEU A 187 2.91 7.43 -9.26
C LEU A 187 1.63 7.78 -8.50
N GLU A 188 1.70 8.64 -7.48
CA GLU A 188 0.52 9.12 -6.76
C GLU A 188 -0.49 9.75 -7.71
N THR A 189 -0.04 10.67 -8.55
CA THR A 189 -0.88 11.35 -9.55
C THR A 189 -1.52 10.35 -10.52
N LEU A 190 -0.74 9.42 -11.05
CA LEU A 190 -1.22 8.39 -11.98
C LEU A 190 -2.27 7.48 -11.34
N LEU A 191 -2.10 7.11 -10.07
CA LEU A 191 -3.07 6.27 -9.35
C LEU A 191 -4.33 7.03 -8.93
N GLN A 192 -4.22 8.33 -8.69
CA GLN A 192 -5.39 9.18 -8.42
C GLN A 192 -6.29 9.32 -9.66
N ASP A 193 -5.69 9.46 -10.84
CA ASP A 193 -6.40 9.60 -12.12
C ASP A 193 -6.81 8.26 -12.75
N TYR A 194 -6.29 7.14 -12.24
CA TYR A 194 -6.60 5.81 -12.77
C TYR A 194 -8.05 5.40 -12.47
N SER A 195 -8.84 5.27 -13.53
CA SER A 195 -10.27 4.88 -13.44
C SER A 195 -10.53 3.41 -13.10
N GLY A 196 -9.48 2.58 -13.10
CA GLY A 196 -9.57 1.16 -12.74
C GLY A 196 -9.53 0.94 -11.23
N THR A 197 -9.44 -0.32 -10.85
CA THR A 197 -9.35 -0.73 -9.44
C THR A 197 -7.87 -0.86 -9.06
N VAL A 198 -7.50 -0.43 -7.86
CA VAL A 198 -6.12 -0.53 -7.36
C VAL A 198 -6.11 -1.37 -6.08
N LEU A 199 -5.26 -2.38 -6.02
CA LEU A 199 -4.89 -3.10 -4.80
C LEU A 199 -3.45 -2.74 -4.48
N LEU A 200 -3.25 -2.08 -3.35
CA LEU A 200 -1.97 -1.50 -2.97
C LEU A 200 -1.52 -2.06 -1.63
N VAL A 201 -0.34 -2.67 -1.60
CA VAL A 201 0.40 -2.98 -0.38
C VAL A 201 1.50 -1.95 -0.26
N SER A 202 1.51 -1.19 0.83
CA SER A 202 2.56 -0.22 1.12
C SER A 202 2.67 -0.03 2.62
N HIS A 203 3.87 0.27 3.11
CA HIS A 203 4.09 0.80 4.46
C HIS A 203 4.14 2.33 4.52
N ASP A 204 4.16 3.00 3.36
CA ASP A 204 4.15 4.45 3.28
C ASP A 204 2.74 5.00 3.58
N ARG A 205 2.62 5.65 4.74
CA ARG A 205 1.36 6.19 5.26
C ARG A 205 0.84 7.35 4.41
N THR A 206 1.73 8.23 3.97
CA THR A 206 1.39 9.42 3.19
C THR A 206 0.85 8.99 1.83
N PHE A 207 1.56 8.06 1.18
CA PHE A 207 1.15 7.48 -0.09
C PHE A 207 -0.23 6.79 0.02
N LEU A 208 -0.44 6.00 1.09
CA LEU A 208 -1.74 5.38 1.34
C LEU A 208 -2.85 6.42 1.51
N ASN A 209 -2.64 7.44 2.35
CA ASN A 209 -3.64 8.49 2.57
C ASN A 209 -4.01 9.26 1.29
N ASN A 210 -3.05 9.47 0.39
CA ASN A 210 -3.28 10.21 -0.85
C ASN A 210 -4.00 9.37 -1.92
N VAL A 211 -3.84 8.05 -1.91
CA VAL A 211 -4.29 7.18 -3.01
C VAL A 211 -5.51 6.33 -2.65
N VAL A 212 -5.57 5.76 -1.45
CA VAL A 212 -6.57 4.71 -1.15
C VAL A 212 -7.89 5.29 -0.68
N THR A 213 -8.98 4.60 -1.02
CA THR A 213 -10.35 4.93 -0.58
C THR A 213 -10.82 4.02 0.56
N GLN A 214 -10.15 2.89 0.74
CA GLN A 214 -10.41 1.95 1.82
C GLN A 214 -9.13 1.20 2.20
N VAL A 215 -9.05 0.78 3.46
CA VAL A 215 -7.91 0.04 4.02
C VAL A 215 -8.37 -1.31 4.56
N PHE A 216 -7.71 -2.37 4.13
CA PHE A 216 -7.77 -3.69 4.75
C PHE A 216 -6.62 -3.82 5.73
N ALA A 217 -6.92 -3.63 7.02
CA ALA A 217 -5.94 -3.69 8.08
C ALA A 217 -5.87 -5.10 8.69
N PHE A 218 -4.66 -5.62 8.81
CA PHE A 218 -4.37 -6.87 9.50
C PHE A 218 -4.05 -6.56 10.96
N GLU A 219 -5.01 -6.83 11.85
CA GLU A 219 -4.89 -6.52 13.29
C GLU A 219 -4.16 -7.62 14.07
N GLY A 220 -3.77 -8.71 13.40
CA GLY A 220 -3.07 -9.85 13.99
C GLY A 220 -3.98 -11.04 14.25
N ASN A 221 -3.39 -12.20 14.57
CA ASN A 221 -4.10 -13.46 14.81
C ASN A 221 -5.09 -13.86 13.70
N GLY A 222 -4.83 -13.44 12.45
CA GLY A 222 -5.66 -13.68 11.29
C GLY A 222 -6.91 -12.80 11.18
N HIS A 223 -7.09 -11.81 12.06
CA HIS A 223 -8.15 -10.83 11.95
C HIS A 223 -7.78 -9.76 10.91
N VAL A 224 -8.63 -9.67 9.89
CA VAL A 224 -8.56 -8.64 8.86
C VAL A 224 -9.85 -7.85 8.92
N GLN A 225 -9.76 -6.53 8.91
CA GLN A 225 -10.92 -5.65 8.93
C GLN A 225 -10.80 -4.58 7.85
N ALA A 226 -11.93 -4.29 7.20
CA ALA A 226 -12.04 -3.23 6.21
C ALA A 226 -12.49 -1.93 6.87
N TYR A 227 -11.79 -0.85 6.55
CA TYR A 227 -12.08 0.51 6.99
C TYR A 227 -12.27 1.39 5.76
N ALA A 228 -13.25 2.30 5.82
CA ALA A 228 -13.40 3.34 4.82
C ALA A 228 -12.42 4.49 5.13
N GLY A 229 -11.79 5.04 4.10
CA GLY A 229 -10.79 6.09 4.21
C GLY A 229 -9.35 5.60 4.07
N GLY A 230 -8.42 6.50 4.39
CA GLY A 230 -6.98 6.28 4.32
C GLY A 230 -6.40 5.57 5.54
N TYR A 231 -5.07 5.60 5.64
CA TYR A 231 -4.33 5.10 6.80
C TYR A 231 -4.70 5.83 8.10
N ASP A 232 -4.85 7.16 8.04
CA ASP A 232 -5.16 7.97 9.23
C ASP A 232 -6.57 7.70 9.76
N ASP A 233 -7.53 7.50 8.84
CA ASP A 233 -8.90 7.13 9.19
C ASP A 233 -8.95 5.78 9.91
N TRP A 234 -8.16 4.81 9.41
CA TRP A 234 -7.97 3.54 10.10
C TRP A 234 -7.38 3.73 11.50
N LEU A 235 -6.33 4.56 11.64
CA LEU A 235 -5.68 4.79 12.93
C LEU A 235 -6.64 5.39 13.97
N GLN A 236 -7.56 6.27 13.54
CA GLN A 236 -8.58 6.87 14.41
C GLN A 236 -9.71 5.90 14.76
N GLN A 237 -10.10 5.03 13.83
CA GLN A 237 -11.17 4.05 14.02
C GLN A 237 -10.68 2.80 14.76
N ARG A 238 -9.37 2.56 14.80
CA ARG A 238 -8.77 1.42 15.49
C ARG A 238 -9.15 1.47 16.97
N PRO A 239 -9.88 0.46 17.48
CA PRO A 239 -10.13 0.35 18.91
C PRO A 239 -8.77 0.31 19.62
N ASN A 240 -8.54 1.19 20.59
CA ASN A 240 -7.33 1.16 21.40
C ASN A 240 -7.21 -0.21 22.08
N ALA A 241 -6.39 -1.10 21.49
CA ALA A 241 -6.07 -2.42 22.03
C ALA A 241 -5.32 -2.35 23.38
N SER A 242 -5.01 -1.15 23.88
CA SER A 242 -4.36 -0.88 25.16
C SER A 242 -5.31 -0.54 26.32
N LYS A 243 -6.65 -0.65 26.16
CA LYS A 243 -7.62 -0.37 27.24
C LYS A 243 -8.53 -1.52 27.66
N SER A 244 -8.29 -2.75 27.20
CA SER A 244 -9.14 -3.89 27.56
C SER A 244 -8.38 -5.11 28.05
N GLU A 245 -7.43 -4.92 28.98
CA GLU A 245 -7.05 -5.97 29.93
C GLU A 245 -6.82 -5.35 31.31
N GLY A 246 -7.78 -5.56 32.22
CA GLY A 246 -7.62 -5.18 33.63
C GLY A 246 -8.89 -4.65 34.30
N THR A 247 -9.87 -5.54 34.55
CA THR A 247 -10.44 -5.86 35.88
C THR A 247 -11.87 -6.36 35.74
N GLY A 248 -12.12 -7.48 36.42
CA GLY A 248 -13.32 -8.30 36.26
C GLY A 248 -14.53 -7.87 37.10
N ALA A 249 -15.64 -8.50 36.70
CA ALA A 249 -16.81 -8.91 37.48
C ALA A 249 -17.63 -7.85 38.24
N ALA A 250 -18.79 -7.50 37.67
CA ALA A 250 -20.11 -7.87 38.23
C ALA A 250 -21.26 -7.37 37.31
N ALA A 251 -22.28 -8.20 37.12
CA ALA A 251 -23.51 -7.92 36.37
C ALA A 251 -24.66 -7.49 37.32
N PRO A 252 -25.94 -7.36 36.89
CA PRO A 252 -26.51 -6.38 35.96
C PRO A 252 -27.79 -5.70 36.54
N SER A 253 -28.20 -4.52 36.04
CA SER A 253 -29.62 -4.10 36.13
C SER A 253 -30.03 -2.92 35.22
N LYS A 254 -31.01 -3.24 34.37
CA LYS A 254 -32.21 -2.49 33.91
C LYS A 254 -32.07 -1.11 33.24
N ARG A 255 -32.42 -1.15 31.94
CA ARG A 255 -33.29 -0.25 31.13
C ARG A 255 -33.63 1.12 31.72
N ASP A 256 -33.30 2.19 31.01
CA ASP A 256 -34.25 2.98 30.20
C ASP A 256 -33.49 4.04 29.38
N THR A 257 -33.90 4.22 28.12
CA THR A 257 -33.65 5.39 27.26
C THR A 257 -34.93 6.24 27.23
N PRO A 258 -34.93 7.54 26.84
CA PRO A 258 -33.92 8.23 26.03
C PRO A 258 -33.60 9.69 26.44
N ALA A 259 -32.70 10.28 25.64
CA ALA A 259 -32.37 11.69 25.47
C ALA A 259 -31.30 12.25 26.41
N VAL A 260 -30.21 12.75 25.83
CA VAL A 260 -29.64 14.11 26.03
C VAL A 260 -28.26 14.20 25.36
N VAL A 261 -28.21 15.08 24.36
CA VAL A 261 -27.21 16.14 24.13
C VAL A 261 -25.77 15.75 23.75
N ILE A 262 -25.41 16.30 22.59
CA ILE A 262 -24.07 16.52 22.05
C ILE A 262 -23.17 17.11 23.14
N SER A 263 -22.18 16.34 23.58
CA SER A 263 -21.16 16.78 24.54
C SER A 263 -19.80 16.74 23.85
N GLN A 264 -19.39 17.89 23.30
CA GLN A 264 -17.98 18.19 23.05
C GLN A 264 -17.23 18.19 24.40
N LYS A 265 -16.18 17.38 24.52
CA LYS A 265 -15.19 17.52 25.61
C LYS A 265 -13.78 17.62 25.05
N VAL A 266 -13.36 18.89 25.02
CA VAL A 266 -12.02 19.48 25.17
C VAL A 266 -10.92 18.49 25.61
N ALA A 267 -9.88 18.37 24.78
CA ALA A 267 -8.62 17.72 25.10
C ALA A 267 -7.80 18.56 26.08
N THR A 268 -7.38 17.95 27.19
CA THR A 268 -6.43 18.55 28.14
C THR A 268 -5.00 18.35 27.66
N ARG A 269 -4.28 19.45 27.38
CA ARG A 269 -2.87 19.49 26.96
C ARG A 269 -1.95 18.90 28.04
N THR A 270 -1.21 17.84 27.71
CA THR A 270 -0.13 17.28 28.52
C THR A 270 1.19 17.98 28.22
N LYS A 271 1.79 18.67 29.21
CA LYS A 271 3.12 19.30 29.08
C LYS A 271 4.25 18.25 29.10
N MET A 272 5.24 18.45 28.23
CA MET A 272 6.43 17.61 28.03
C MET A 272 7.37 17.64 29.26
N SER A 273 7.92 16.49 29.65
CA SER A 273 8.84 16.36 30.80
C SER A 273 10.27 16.78 30.46
N TYR A 274 11.04 17.29 31.44
CA TYR A 274 12.45 17.69 31.27
C TYR A 274 13.34 16.56 30.70
N LYS A 275 13.04 15.30 31.02
CA LYS A 275 13.74 14.14 30.46
C LYS A 275 13.46 13.94 28.97
N GLU A 276 12.23 14.19 28.53
CA GLU A 276 11.79 14.06 27.13
C GLU A 276 12.42 15.17 26.26
N VAL A 277 12.57 16.38 26.79
CA VAL A 277 13.20 17.50 26.06
C VAL A 277 14.67 17.21 25.77
N ARG A 278 15.41 16.75 26.79
CA ARG A 278 16.81 16.36 26.65
C ARG A 278 16.98 15.12 25.76
N GLU A 279 16.00 14.20 25.77
CA GLU A 279 15.99 13.06 24.86
C GLU A 279 15.88 13.54 23.41
N LEU A 280 14.92 14.41 23.09
CA LEU A 280 14.71 14.98 21.75
C LEU A 280 15.95 15.71 21.21
N GLU A 281 16.69 16.43 22.06
CA GLU A 281 17.92 17.11 21.64
C GLU A 281 19.06 16.14 21.26
N ASN A 282 19.08 14.93 21.81
CA ASN A 282 20.14 13.95 21.58
C ASN A 282 19.83 12.95 20.45
N LEU A 283 18.56 12.78 20.07
CA LEU A 283 18.16 11.83 19.03
C LEU A 283 18.75 12.16 17.64
N PRO A 284 18.79 13.42 17.17
CA PRO A 284 19.40 13.77 15.88
C PRO A 284 20.88 13.37 15.76
N ALA A 285 21.65 13.57 16.83
CA ALA A 285 23.07 13.18 16.85
C ALA A 285 23.26 11.66 16.80
N LYS A 286 22.35 10.89 17.41
CA LYS A 286 22.37 9.42 17.35
C LYS A 286 21.97 8.90 15.98
N ILE A 287 20.95 9.50 15.35
CA ILE A 287 20.51 9.18 13.98
C ILE A 287 21.68 9.38 13.02
N ALA A 288 22.30 10.57 13.03
CA ALA A 288 23.42 10.89 12.15
C ALA A 288 24.64 9.94 12.33
N ALA A 289 24.88 9.47 13.56
CA ALA A 289 25.95 8.51 13.83
C ALA A 289 25.65 7.12 13.24
N LEU A 290 24.43 6.63 13.44
CA LEU A 290 23.97 5.33 12.92
C LEU A 290 23.87 5.32 11.39
N GLU A 291 23.37 6.39 10.78
CA GLU A 291 23.34 6.54 9.31
C GLU A 291 24.75 6.54 8.70
N LYS A 292 25.70 7.20 9.37
CA LYS A 292 27.10 7.21 8.94
C LYS A 292 27.75 5.82 9.04
N GLU A 293 27.44 5.07 10.09
CA GLU A 293 27.89 3.68 10.26
C GLU A 293 27.28 2.77 9.18
N GLN A 294 25.97 2.89 8.92
CA GLN A 294 25.26 2.14 7.88
C GLN A 294 25.84 2.40 6.49
N ALA A 295 26.04 3.67 6.12
CA ALA A 295 26.60 4.06 4.83
C ALA A 295 28.03 3.51 4.65
N ALA A 296 28.86 3.55 5.69
CA ALA A 296 30.22 3.01 5.63
C ALA A 296 30.23 1.49 5.42
N LEU A 297 29.37 0.76 6.14
CA LEU A 297 29.23 -0.69 6.00
C LEU A 297 28.68 -1.09 4.63
N GLN A 298 27.76 -0.31 4.08
CA GLN A 298 27.15 -0.57 2.78
C GLN A 298 28.11 -0.29 1.61
N VAL A 299 29.02 0.68 1.76
CA VAL A 299 30.14 0.87 0.81
C VAL A 299 31.10 -0.32 0.86
N GLN A 300 31.40 -0.87 2.05
CA GLN A 300 32.25 -2.06 2.15
C GLN A 300 31.59 -3.31 1.55
N LEU A 301 30.27 -3.47 1.73
CA LEU A 301 29.51 -4.56 1.15
C LEU A 301 29.23 -4.41 -0.34
N SER A 302 29.41 -3.22 -0.94
CA SER A 302 29.23 -3.04 -2.39
C SER A 302 30.51 -3.25 -3.21
N ASP A 303 31.68 -3.42 -2.57
CA ASP A 303 32.94 -3.73 -3.25
C ASP A 303 33.01 -5.22 -3.66
N PRO A 304 33.02 -5.55 -4.97
CA PRO A 304 33.11 -6.94 -5.44
C PRO A 304 34.39 -7.65 -4.99
N ALA A 305 35.48 -6.93 -4.74
CA ALA A 305 36.74 -7.51 -4.25
C ALA A 305 36.63 -7.95 -2.78
N PHE A 306 35.69 -7.39 -2.02
CA PHE A 306 35.46 -7.73 -0.61
C PHE A 306 34.91 -9.15 -0.44
N TYR A 307 34.00 -9.56 -1.34
CA TYR A 307 33.43 -10.91 -1.38
C TYR A 307 34.47 -12.00 -1.65
N SER A 308 35.51 -11.67 -2.44
CA SER A 308 36.60 -12.61 -2.73
C SER A 308 37.66 -12.68 -1.63
N LYS A 309 37.90 -11.58 -0.90
CA LYS A 309 38.99 -11.50 0.10
C LYS A 309 38.55 -11.90 1.51
N SER A 310 37.31 -11.59 1.88
CA SER A 310 36.82 -11.77 3.25
C SER A 310 35.36 -12.27 3.29
N PRO A 311 35.05 -13.43 2.67
CA PRO A 311 33.67 -13.95 2.63
C PRO A 311 33.08 -14.22 4.01
N GLN A 312 33.92 -14.43 5.03
CA GLN A 312 33.51 -14.68 6.41
C GLN A 312 32.96 -13.42 7.11
N LEU A 313 33.29 -12.22 6.62
CA LEU A 313 32.85 -10.95 7.20
C LEU A 313 31.57 -10.40 6.54
N VAL A 314 31.16 -10.93 5.39
CA VAL A 314 29.97 -10.48 4.65
C VAL A 314 28.69 -10.69 5.48
N THR A 315 28.51 -11.88 6.04
CA THR A 315 27.34 -12.22 6.87
C THR A 315 27.23 -11.38 8.15
N PRO A 316 28.27 -11.22 8.98
CA PRO A 316 28.18 -10.39 10.19
C PRO A 316 28.03 -8.89 9.88
N LEU A 317 28.65 -8.37 8.81
CA LEU A 317 28.46 -6.96 8.41
C LEU A 317 27.05 -6.71 7.86
N GLY A 318 26.49 -7.66 7.09
CA GLY A 318 25.10 -7.59 6.66
C GLY A 318 24.11 -7.66 7.83
N ALA A 319 24.40 -8.49 8.84
CA ALA A 319 23.62 -8.52 10.08
C ALA A 319 23.67 -7.18 10.83
N ARG A 320 24.87 -6.56 10.92
CA ARG A 320 25.04 -5.25 11.56
C ARG A 320 24.28 -4.13 10.82
N VAL A 321 24.26 -4.14 9.48
CA VAL A 321 23.46 -3.20 8.68
C VAL A 321 21.97 -3.35 8.98
N ASN A 322 21.48 -4.58 9.10
CA ASN A 322 20.08 -4.83 9.46
C ASN A 322 19.76 -4.39 10.91
N GLU A 323 20.66 -4.65 11.86
CA GLU A 323 20.51 -4.19 13.25
C GLU A 323 20.44 -2.67 13.33
N ILE A 324 21.34 -1.96 12.64
CA ILE A 324 21.32 -0.49 12.56
C ILE A 324 20.00 0.01 11.97
N GLY A 325 19.46 -0.67 10.95
CA GLY A 325 18.15 -0.35 10.37
C GLY A 325 17.01 -0.42 11.39
N VAL A 326 16.97 -1.48 12.19
CA VAL A 326 15.96 -1.64 13.27
C VAL A 326 16.16 -0.62 14.38
N GLU A 327 17.41 -0.31 14.76
CA GLU A 327 17.72 0.71 15.75
C GLU A 327 17.29 2.10 15.28
N LEU A 328 17.58 2.47 14.03
CA LEU A 328 17.16 3.73 13.42
C LEU A 328 15.63 3.87 13.38
N GLU A 329 14.91 2.82 12.99
CA GLU A 329 13.44 2.81 12.98
C GLU A 329 12.86 3.10 14.37
N SER A 330 13.42 2.47 15.42
CA SER A 330 12.98 2.70 16.80
C SER A 330 13.27 4.13 17.30
N ILE A 331 14.42 4.69 16.91
CA ILE A 331 14.86 6.03 17.31
C ILE A 331 14.05 7.11 16.59
N LEU A 332 13.74 6.92 15.31
CA LEU A 332 12.91 7.82 14.52
C LEU A 332 11.47 7.83 15.03
N ALA A 333 10.87 6.66 15.29
CA ALA A 333 9.54 6.58 15.88
C ALA A 333 9.46 7.28 17.25
N ARG A 334 10.54 7.20 18.05
CA ARG A 334 10.64 7.90 19.33
C ARG A 334 10.79 9.40 19.16
N TRP A 335 11.58 9.85 18.19
CA TRP A 335 11.78 11.26 17.88
C TRP A 335 10.47 11.92 17.43
N GLU A 336 9.69 11.28 16.55
CA GLU A 336 8.38 11.74 16.09
C GLU A 336 7.38 11.94 17.25
N VAL A 337 7.30 10.97 18.17
CA VAL A 337 6.41 11.08 19.35
C VAL A 337 6.81 12.27 20.22
N LEU A 338 8.11 12.54 20.37
CA LEU A 338 8.60 13.66 21.16
C LEU A 338 8.43 15.01 20.45
N GLU A 339 8.59 15.06 19.13
CA GLU A 339 8.29 16.25 18.32
C GLU A 339 6.81 16.61 18.34
N ALA A 340 5.91 15.63 18.18
CA ALA A 340 4.48 15.84 18.25
C ALA A 340 4.06 16.42 19.62
N LYS A 341 4.61 15.87 20.71
CA LYS A 341 4.40 16.41 22.06
C LYS A 341 4.96 17.82 22.24
N LYS A 342 6.10 18.15 21.62
CA LYS A 342 6.71 19.49 21.65
C LYS A 342 5.83 20.50 20.90
N ALA A 343 5.27 20.11 19.75
CA ALA A 343 4.36 20.94 18.96
C ALA A 343 3.04 21.22 19.73
N GLU A 344 2.51 20.23 20.44
CA GLU A 344 1.31 20.38 21.28
C GLU A 344 1.54 21.22 22.53
N ALA A 345 2.76 21.21 23.09
CA ALA A 345 3.13 21.98 24.27
C ALA A 345 3.52 23.44 23.98
N GLY A 346 3.84 23.76 22.72
CA GLY A 346 4.23 25.11 22.26
C GLY A 346 3.07 26.01 21.82
N ASN A 347 1.83 25.52 21.90
CA ASN A 347 0.60 26.24 21.55
C ASN A 347 -0.29 26.47 22.77
#